data_AF-A0ABD3PNV3-F1
#
_entry.id   AF-A0ABD3PNV3-F1
#
_cell.length_a   1.000
_cell.length_b   1.000
_cell.length_c   1.000
_cell.angle_alpha   90.00
_cell.angle_beta   90.00
_cell.angle_gamma   90.00
#
_symmetry.space_group_name_H-M   'P 1'
#
loop_
_entity.id
_entity.type
_entity.pdbx_description
1 polymer ?
#
loop_
_entity_poly.entity_id
_entity_poly.type
_entity_poly.pdbx_seq_one_letter_code
_entity_poly.pdbx_strand_id
1 'polypeptide(L)'
;MDLISEASTRLLRGGSGGGGGGGGGGGGGGYSGGSSYSGGGSSYRGSSYGRGGALFPFWFYTSRSTVNGGTEDDTIAVWVWILLGIIIVCGCGYCIYRAKKIKAEQGGFGSVVVNKDSEFDAAVSEARRNIMYSSPSSNSSCDVIYETFGGTFDSRYSDRGKTLEAELRLHLTNDGCGGYTIEGEGSDADGMTKVIDGYITYSGNAWWLEQTFSGQDTGLKVLSKGTFDFSNNTFSGTWRSSSKYQGNYVSFVGRDIKKTLAGGSDVPVVQAEAEQDIPVAFATEEPVMATSYAPVYTQASAPPAP
;
A
#
# COMPACT_ATOMS: atom_id res chain seq x y z
N MET A 1 10.86 29.77 0.96
CA MET A 1 10.91 28.85 2.12
C MET A 1 10.30 27.55 1.62
N ASP A 2 11.14 26.68 1.08
CA ASP A 2 10.71 25.42 0.48
C ASP A 2 10.67 24.37 1.58
N LEU A 3 9.47 23.96 1.96
CA LEU A 3 9.25 22.81 2.82
C LEU A 3 9.43 21.56 1.97
N ILE A 4 10.69 21.12 1.84
CA ILE A 4 11.01 19.77 1.39
C ILE A 4 10.53 18.83 2.49
N SER A 5 9.33 18.29 2.29
CA SER A 5 8.79 17.17 3.06
C SER A 5 9.77 16.00 2.96
N GLU A 6 10.49 15.74 4.05
CA GLU A 6 11.30 14.53 4.22
C GLU A 6 10.38 13.30 4.16
N ALA A 7 10.23 12.73 2.97
CA ALA A 7 9.64 11.41 2.78
C ALA A 7 10.53 10.39 3.50
N SER A 8 10.09 10.03 4.71
CA SER A 8 10.72 9.02 5.54
C SER A 8 10.86 7.73 4.74
N THR A 9 12.11 7.35 4.47
CA THR A 9 12.51 6.17 3.72
C THR A 9 12.20 4.93 4.55
N ARG A 10 10.91 4.54 4.59
CA ARG A 10 10.52 3.25 5.15
C ARG A 10 10.87 2.17 4.15
N LEU A 11 12.02 1.54 4.39
CA LEU A 11 12.37 0.22 3.88
C LEU A 11 11.31 -0.80 4.32
N LEU A 12 10.23 -0.93 3.56
CA LEU A 12 9.36 -2.09 3.60
C LEU A 12 9.89 -3.08 2.57
N ARG A 13 10.68 -4.01 3.09
CA ARG A 13 11.12 -5.20 2.39
C ARG A 13 9.90 -6.10 2.31
N GLY A 14 9.35 -6.26 1.11
CA GLY A 14 8.42 -7.33 0.78
C GLY A 14 8.98 -8.62 1.39
N GLY A 15 8.26 -9.17 2.35
CA GLY A 15 8.68 -10.35 3.06
C GLY A 15 8.77 -11.49 2.05
N SER A 16 9.96 -11.71 1.51
CA SER A 16 10.27 -12.86 0.66
C SER A 16 9.81 -14.10 1.43
N GLY A 17 8.75 -14.72 0.94
CA GLY A 17 8.18 -15.92 1.55
C GLY A 17 9.30 -16.95 1.72
N GLY A 18 9.67 -17.22 2.96
CA GLY A 18 10.48 -18.38 3.29
C GLY A 18 9.68 -19.60 2.87
N GLY A 19 10.06 -20.22 1.75
CA GLY A 19 9.49 -21.47 1.27
C GLY A 19 9.76 -22.58 2.27
N GLY A 20 8.86 -22.72 3.25
CA GLY A 20 8.74 -23.92 4.07
C GLY A 20 8.13 -25.00 3.20
N GLY A 21 8.96 -25.89 2.67
CA GLY A 21 8.51 -27.13 2.05
C GLY A 21 7.81 -27.99 3.10
N GLY A 22 6.49 -28.03 3.05
CA GLY A 22 5.64 -28.94 3.81
C GLY A 22 4.80 -29.72 2.82
N GLY A 23 5.14 -30.99 2.62
CA GLY A 23 4.41 -31.90 1.73
C GLY A 23 3.07 -32.34 2.32
N GLY A 24 2.16 -32.70 1.41
CA GLY A 24 1.33 -33.90 1.54
C GLY A 24 0.10 -33.87 2.45
N GLY A 25 -1.05 -34.21 1.86
CA GLY A 25 -2.32 -34.55 2.53
C GLY A 25 -3.36 -33.45 2.34
N GLY A 26 -4.46 -33.62 1.60
CA GLY A 26 -5.31 -34.79 1.47
C GLY A 26 -6.26 -34.85 2.66
N GLY A 27 -7.51 -34.39 2.50
CA GLY A 27 -8.55 -34.52 3.54
C GLY A 27 -9.60 -33.43 3.48
N GLY A 28 -10.85 -33.82 3.23
CA GLY A 28 -11.98 -32.91 3.10
C GLY A 28 -12.81 -32.72 4.37
N GLY A 29 -13.82 -31.85 4.24
CA GLY A 29 -15.05 -31.84 5.02
C GLY A 29 -15.01 -31.13 6.38
N GLY A 30 -16.10 -30.41 6.67
CA GLY A 30 -16.57 -30.20 8.04
C GLY A 30 -16.54 -28.77 8.57
N TYR A 31 -17.72 -28.16 8.58
CA TYR A 31 -18.12 -27.00 9.37
C TYR A 31 -18.05 -27.29 10.89
N SER A 32 -17.59 -26.34 11.71
CA SER A 32 -18.23 -25.90 12.99
C SER A 32 -17.30 -25.05 13.89
N GLY A 33 -17.91 -23.97 14.41
CA GLY A 33 -17.72 -23.22 15.67
C GLY A 33 -16.48 -23.37 16.57
N GLY A 34 -16.13 -22.25 17.22
CA GLY A 34 -15.51 -22.29 18.55
C GLY A 34 -14.48 -21.19 18.82
N SER A 35 -14.84 -20.26 19.71
CA SER A 35 -13.99 -19.23 20.30
C SER A 35 -12.78 -19.76 21.09
N SER A 36 -11.81 -18.85 21.33
CA SER A 36 -11.20 -18.52 22.64
C SER A 36 -9.66 -18.62 22.82
N TYR A 37 -9.08 -17.45 23.16
CA TYR A 37 -7.99 -17.05 24.07
C TYR A 37 -6.62 -17.78 24.21
N SER A 38 -5.66 -16.95 24.65
CA SER A 38 -4.28 -17.18 25.11
C SER A 38 -3.23 -17.28 23.98
N GLY A 39 -2.10 -16.59 24.00
CA GLY A 39 -1.33 -16.03 25.11
C GLY A 39 0.07 -16.63 25.00
N GLY A 40 1.09 -15.82 24.72
CA GLY A 40 2.46 -16.34 24.59
C GLY A 40 3.43 -15.34 24.00
N GLY A 41 4.03 -14.54 24.88
CA GLY A 41 5.22 -13.77 24.54
C GLY A 41 6.41 -14.68 24.26
N SER A 42 7.24 -14.29 23.30
CA SER A 42 8.57 -14.86 23.12
C SER A 42 9.53 -13.76 22.70
N SER A 43 10.31 -13.35 23.68
CA SER A 43 11.46 -12.46 23.58
C SER A 43 12.66 -13.21 23.01
N TYR A 44 13.17 -12.85 21.84
CA TYR A 44 14.50 -13.26 21.42
C TYR A 44 15.29 -12.17 20.67
N ARG A 45 16.35 -11.75 21.37
CA ARG A 45 17.72 -11.47 20.91
C ARG A 45 17.91 -10.47 19.77
N GLY A 46 18.32 -9.27 20.18
CA GLY A 46 19.16 -8.41 19.37
C GLY A 46 20.50 -9.06 19.06
N SER A 47 20.90 -9.00 17.79
CA SER A 47 22.27 -9.19 17.35
C SER A 47 22.78 -7.85 16.83
N SER A 48 23.58 -7.19 17.67
CA SER A 48 24.43 -6.07 17.31
C SER A 48 25.64 -6.60 16.54
N TYR A 49 25.68 -6.39 15.23
CA TYR A 49 26.92 -6.54 14.47
C TYR A 49 27.64 -5.20 14.48
N GLY A 50 28.47 -5.03 15.52
CA GLY A 50 29.46 -3.98 15.60
C GLY A 50 30.45 -4.10 14.44
N ARG A 51 30.49 -3.06 13.63
CA ARG A 51 31.42 -2.81 12.54
C ARG A 51 32.79 -2.45 13.14
N GLY A 52 33.58 -3.48 13.49
CA GLY A 52 34.98 -3.33 13.85
C GLY A 52 35.85 -3.41 12.60
N GLY A 53 36.29 -2.25 12.09
CA GLY A 53 37.23 -2.16 10.99
C GLY A 53 38.59 -2.74 11.39
N ALA A 54 38.96 -3.87 10.79
CA ALA A 54 40.34 -4.35 10.81
C ALA A 54 41.14 -3.51 9.81
N LEU A 55 41.93 -2.58 10.37
CA LEU A 55 43.04 -1.94 9.68
C LEU A 55 44.07 -3.04 9.36
N PHE A 56 44.25 -3.34 8.07
CA PHE A 56 45.36 -4.15 7.61
C PHE A 56 46.66 -3.34 7.78
N PRO A 57 47.64 -3.79 8.60
CA PRO A 57 48.95 -3.16 8.61
C PRO A 57 49.66 -3.54 7.30
N PHE A 58 49.80 -2.56 6.41
CA PHE A 58 50.70 -2.62 5.27
C PHE A 58 52.14 -2.66 5.80
N TRP A 59 52.72 -3.85 5.92
CA TRP A 59 54.16 -3.99 6.15
C TRP A 59 54.89 -3.68 4.85
N PHE A 60 55.51 -2.51 4.77
CA PHE A 60 56.52 -2.20 3.75
C PHE A 60 57.75 -3.07 4.00
N TYR A 61 57.91 -4.13 3.22
CA TYR A 61 59.18 -4.85 3.11
C TYR A 61 60.17 -3.94 2.36
N THR A 62 61.07 -3.28 3.09
CA THR A 62 62.20 -2.59 2.49
C THR A 62 63.28 -3.64 2.18
N SER A 63 63.35 -4.10 0.93
CA SER A 63 64.41 -5.01 0.49
C SER A 63 65.75 -4.26 0.45
N ARG A 64 66.63 -4.56 1.41
CA ARG A 64 68.04 -4.21 1.32
C ARG A 64 68.71 -5.14 0.31
N SER A 65 69.04 -4.61 -0.86
CA SER A 65 69.87 -5.27 -1.85
C SER A 65 71.34 -5.27 -1.39
N THR A 66 71.78 -6.34 -0.75
CA THR A 66 73.21 -6.69 -0.69
C THR A 66 73.53 -7.56 -1.89
N VAL A 67 74.10 -6.91 -2.89
CA VAL A 67 74.78 -7.55 -4.03
C VAL A 67 76.01 -8.27 -3.47
N ASN A 68 76.05 -9.60 -3.58
CA ASN A 68 77.22 -10.35 -4.10
C ASN A 68 77.04 -11.86 -3.93
N GLY A 69 76.99 -12.56 -5.07
CA GLY A 69 77.56 -13.90 -5.26
C GLY A 69 76.75 -15.09 -4.76
N GLY A 70 75.98 -15.73 -5.66
CA GLY A 70 75.44 -17.07 -5.45
C GLY A 70 74.36 -17.44 -6.47
N THR A 71 74.76 -18.12 -7.54
CA THR A 71 74.00 -18.34 -8.78
C THR A 71 72.88 -19.40 -8.74
N GLU A 72 72.32 -19.77 -7.57
CA GLU A 72 71.32 -20.86 -7.52
C GLU A 72 70.05 -20.56 -6.68
N ASP A 73 70.08 -19.63 -5.72
CA ASP A 73 68.93 -19.39 -4.82
C ASP A 73 67.84 -18.44 -5.39
N ASP A 74 68.12 -17.69 -6.45
CA ASP A 74 67.14 -16.77 -7.06
C ASP A 74 65.99 -17.49 -7.78
N THR A 75 66.18 -18.76 -8.15
CA THR A 75 65.13 -19.53 -8.83
C THR A 75 63.94 -19.81 -7.91
N ILE A 76 64.17 -20.06 -6.62
CA ILE A 76 63.11 -20.37 -5.66
C ILE A 76 62.19 -19.16 -5.46
N ALA A 77 62.76 -17.95 -5.36
CA ALA A 77 61.99 -16.72 -5.20
C ALA A 77 61.06 -16.47 -6.39
N VAL A 78 61.54 -16.71 -7.62
CA VAL A 78 60.75 -16.53 -8.84
C VAL A 78 59.56 -17.50 -8.87
N TRP A 79 59.76 -18.77 -8.50
CA TRP A 79 58.67 -19.76 -8.47
C TRP A 79 57.59 -19.45 -7.44
N VAL A 80 57.95 -18.89 -6.28
CA VAL A 80 56.98 -18.46 -5.25
C VAL A 80 56.07 -17.36 -5.78
N TRP A 81 56.61 -16.36 -6.49
CA TRP A 81 55.82 -15.28 -7.08
C TRP A 81 54.89 -15.77 -8.19
N ILE A 82 55.34 -16.74 -9.02
CA ILE A 82 54.51 -17.36 -10.05
C ILE A 82 53.32 -18.10 -9.42
N LEU A 83 53.57 -18.93 -8.39
CA LEU A 83 52.50 -19.66 -7.70
C LEU A 83 51.48 -18.73 -7.03
N LEU A 84 51.96 -17.64 -6.41
CA LEU A 84 51.10 -16.66 -5.75
C LEU A 84 50.22 -15.91 -6.77
N GLY A 85 50.77 -15.58 -7.94
CA GLY A 85 50.00 -15.01 -9.06
C GLY A 85 48.90 -15.96 -9.56
N ILE A 86 49.19 -17.26 -9.69
CA ILE A 86 48.21 -18.27 -10.11
C ILE A 86 47.06 -18.36 -9.10
N ILE A 87 47.35 -18.40 -7.79
CA ILE A 87 46.32 -18.47 -6.74
C ILE A 87 45.38 -17.26 -6.80
N ILE A 88 45.91 -16.05 -6.99
CA ILE A 88 45.11 -14.82 -7.09
C ILE A 88 44.21 -14.87 -8.33
N VAL A 89 44.75 -15.23 -9.49
CA VAL A 89 43.97 -15.32 -10.74
C VAL A 89 42.88 -16.38 -10.62
N CYS A 90 43.18 -17.56 -10.06
CA CYS A 90 42.20 -18.61 -9.82
C CYS A 90 41.12 -18.17 -8.82
N GLY A 91 41.48 -17.50 -7.73
CA GLY A 91 40.55 -16.99 -6.72
C GLY A 91 39.60 -15.93 -7.29
N CYS A 92 40.14 -14.91 -7.99
CA CYS A 92 39.32 -13.89 -8.65
C CYS A 92 38.43 -14.49 -9.75
N GLY A 93 38.96 -15.42 -10.55
CA GLY A 93 38.20 -16.14 -11.57
C GLY A 93 37.04 -16.94 -10.97
N TYR A 94 37.27 -17.64 -9.85
CA TYR A 94 36.23 -18.37 -9.12
C TYR A 94 35.15 -17.44 -8.56
N CYS A 95 35.52 -16.29 -7.98
CA CYS A 95 34.57 -15.30 -7.49
C CYS A 95 33.70 -14.71 -8.62
N ILE A 96 34.30 -14.38 -9.78
CA ILE A 96 33.55 -13.89 -10.95
C ILE A 96 32.64 -14.99 -11.50
N TYR A 97 33.11 -16.24 -11.56
CA TYR A 97 32.31 -17.39 -11.99
C TYR A 97 31.12 -17.64 -11.06
N ARG A 98 31.33 -17.61 -9.73
CA ARG A 98 30.25 -17.70 -8.72
C ARG A 98 29.24 -16.56 -8.84
N ALA A 99 29.70 -15.32 -9.03
CA ALA A 99 28.81 -14.17 -9.22
C ALA A 99 27.98 -14.28 -10.51
N LYS A 100 28.57 -14.79 -11.59
CA LYS A 100 27.85 -15.08 -12.84
C LYS A 100 26.87 -16.24 -12.71
N LYS A 101 27.23 -17.30 -11.99
CA LYS A 101 26.35 -18.46 -11.74
C LYS A 101 25.12 -18.06 -10.91
N ILE A 102 25.29 -17.23 -9.87
CA ILE A 102 24.17 -16.69 -9.09
C ILE A 102 23.27 -15.82 -9.98
N LYS A 103 23.85 -15.00 -10.88
CA LYS A 103 23.06 -14.22 -11.85
C LYS A 103 22.39 -15.06 -12.94
N ALA A 104 22.90 -16.25 -13.28
CA ALA A 104 22.25 -17.16 -14.21
C ALA A 104 21.14 -17.98 -13.54
N GLU A 105 21.32 -18.36 -12.28
CA GLU A 105 20.30 -19.00 -11.44
C GLU A 105 19.20 -18.01 -11.00
N GLN A 106 19.50 -16.71 -10.90
CA GLN A 106 18.53 -15.64 -10.66
C GLN A 106 18.01 -14.94 -11.94
N GLY A 107 18.75 -15.04 -13.05
CA GLY A 107 18.44 -14.42 -14.34
C GLY A 107 17.81 -15.37 -15.35
N GLY A 108 17.69 -16.65 -15.00
CA GLY A 108 16.57 -17.43 -15.45
C GLY A 108 15.31 -16.78 -14.87
N PHE A 109 14.67 -15.93 -15.68
CA PHE A 109 13.23 -15.93 -15.87
C PHE A 109 12.79 -17.39 -16.14
N GLY A 110 12.99 -18.29 -15.18
CA GLY A 110 11.93 -19.19 -14.82
C GLY A 110 10.75 -18.24 -14.71
N SER A 111 9.81 -18.43 -15.62
CA SER A 111 8.42 -18.12 -15.35
C SER A 111 8.20 -18.71 -13.96
N VAL A 112 8.49 -17.90 -12.93
CA VAL A 112 7.89 -18.01 -11.61
C VAL A 112 6.48 -18.25 -12.03
N VAL A 113 5.98 -19.44 -11.73
CA VAL A 113 4.57 -19.73 -11.89
C VAL A 113 3.93 -18.72 -10.95
N VAL A 114 3.73 -17.49 -11.44
CA VAL A 114 3.25 -16.34 -10.69
C VAL A 114 1.81 -16.74 -10.45
N ASN A 115 1.65 -17.36 -9.30
CA ASN A 115 0.42 -17.79 -8.67
C ASN A 115 -0.63 -18.27 -9.67
N LYS A 116 -0.49 -19.52 -10.12
CA LYS A 116 -1.68 -20.34 -10.43
C LYS A 116 -2.39 -20.67 -9.11
N ASP A 117 -2.87 -19.63 -8.43
CA ASP A 117 -3.76 -19.80 -7.30
C ASP A 117 -5.16 -20.00 -7.88
N SER A 118 -5.51 -21.26 -8.13
CA SER A 118 -6.84 -21.62 -8.65
C SER A 118 -7.97 -21.13 -7.75
N GLU A 119 -7.72 -20.96 -6.44
CA GLU A 119 -8.71 -20.39 -5.53
C GLU A 119 -8.91 -18.90 -5.77
N PHE A 120 -7.83 -18.16 -6.07
CA PHE A 120 -7.92 -16.76 -6.44
C PHE A 120 -8.70 -16.58 -7.75
N ASP A 121 -8.39 -17.36 -8.77
CA ASP A 121 -9.10 -17.31 -10.05
C ASP A 121 -10.59 -17.70 -9.88
N ALA A 122 -10.88 -18.66 -9.00
CA ALA A 122 -12.25 -19.00 -8.63
C ALA A 122 -12.95 -17.85 -7.91
N ALA A 123 -12.28 -17.16 -6.99
CA ALA A 123 -12.83 -15.99 -6.28
C ALA A 123 -13.11 -14.81 -7.22
N VAL A 124 -12.24 -14.57 -8.22
CA VAL A 124 -12.47 -13.55 -9.26
C VAL A 124 -13.69 -13.95 -10.12
N SER A 125 -13.75 -15.21 -10.54
CA SER A 125 -14.88 -15.73 -11.32
C SER A 125 -16.20 -15.70 -10.53
N GLU A 126 -16.14 -15.94 -9.23
CA GLU A 126 -17.28 -15.83 -8.33
C GLU A 126 -17.73 -14.37 -8.17
N ALA A 127 -16.81 -13.43 -7.95
CA ALA A 127 -17.13 -12.01 -7.88
C ALA A 127 -17.85 -11.51 -9.14
N ARG A 128 -17.36 -11.91 -10.33
CA ARG A 128 -18.00 -11.64 -11.62
C ARG A 128 -19.43 -12.19 -11.68
N ARG A 129 -19.62 -13.45 -11.30
CA ARG A 129 -20.95 -14.10 -11.32
C ARG A 129 -21.90 -13.49 -10.30
N ASN A 130 -21.43 -13.20 -9.09
CA ASN A 130 -22.27 -12.69 -8.01
C ASN A 130 -22.92 -11.35 -8.39
N ILE A 131 -22.20 -10.46 -9.07
CA ILE A 131 -22.80 -9.23 -9.60
C ILE A 131 -23.84 -9.55 -10.67
N MET A 132 -23.52 -10.41 -11.65
CA MET A 132 -24.44 -10.74 -12.74
C MET A 132 -25.79 -11.29 -12.25
N TYR A 133 -25.79 -12.07 -11.16
CA TYR A 133 -27.03 -12.60 -10.57
C TYR A 133 -27.70 -11.67 -9.55
N SER A 134 -26.96 -10.71 -8.98
CA SER A 134 -27.52 -9.73 -8.04
C SER A 134 -28.16 -8.54 -8.74
N SER A 135 -27.94 -8.38 -10.05
CA SER A 135 -28.63 -7.37 -10.85
C SER A 135 -30.13 -7.69 -10.89
N PRO A 136 -31.00 -6.78 -10.43
CA PRO A 136 -32.45 -7.01 -10.44
C PRO A 136 -32.92 -7.30 -11.86
N SER A 137 -33.74 -8.35 -12.02
CA SER A 137 -34.24 -8.81 -13.30
C SER A 137 -35.07 -7.73 -14.03
N SER A 138 -34.40 -6.97 -14.91
CA SER A 138 -34.83 -6.36 -16.18
C SER A 138 -36.16 -5.59 -16.31
N ASN A 139 -36.98 -5.46 -15.27
CA ASN A 139 -38.26 -4.73 -15.37
C ASN A 139 -38.27 -3.40 -14.63
N SER A 140 -37.24 -3.13 -13.82
CA SER A 140 -36.98 -1.80 -13.25
C SER A 140 -36.10 -1.03 -14.24
N SER A 141 -36.59 0.13 -14.68
CA SER A 141 -35.83 1.06 -15.52
C SER A 141 -34.40 1.19 -15.01
N CYS A 142 -33.41 1.02 -15.91
CA CYS A 142 -32.01 1.31 -15.64
C CYS A 142 -31.89 2.80 -15.34
N ASP A 143 -32.12 3.17 -14.08
CA ASP A 143 -32.01 4.55 -13.62
C ASP A 143 -30.52 4.84 -13.49
N VAL A 144 -29.94 5.27 -14.61
CA VAL A 144 -28.54 5.63 -14.72
C VAL A 144 -28.29 6.82 -13.80
N ILE A 145 -27.47 6.62 -12.78
CA ILE A 145 -27.17 7.67 -11.80
C ILE A 145 -26.23 8.72 -12.42
N TYR A 146 -25.16 8.24 -13.04
CA TYR A 146 -24.11 9.00 -13.69
C TYR A 146 -23.72 8.35 -15.01
N GLU A 147 -23.24 9.14 -15.96
CA GLU A 147 -22.62 8.65 -17.19
C GLU A 147 -21.15 8.29 -16.94
N THR A 148 -20.42 9.18 -16.28
CA THR A 148 -19.09 8.93 -15.75
C THR A 148 -18.98 9.37 -14.31
N PHE A 149 -18.19 8.64 -13.53
CA PHE A 149 -17.86 8.98 -12.15
C PHE A 149 -16.35 8.73 -11.96
N GLY A 150 -15.63 9.64 -11.33
CA GLY A 150 -14.21 9.40 -11.07
C GLY A 150 -13.63 10.32 -10.02
N GLY A 151 -12.46 9.98 -9.52
CA GLY A 151 -11.74 10.77 -8.53
C GLY A 151 -10.59 10.01 -7.90
N THR A 152 -10.04 10.59 -6.84
CA THR A 152 -8.92 10.02 -6.08
C THR A 152 -9.46 9.49 -4.76
N PHE A 153 -9.03 8.31 -4.33
CA PHE A 153 -9.53 7.62 -3.15
C PHE A 153 -8.37 7.32 -2.21
N ASP A 154 -8.46 7.84 -0.99
CA ASP A 154 -7.56 7.45 0.07
C ASP A 154 -8.08 6.18 0.71
N SER A 155 -7.27 5.14 0.68
CA SER A 155 -7.61 3.86 1.27
C SER A 155 -6.68 3.53 2.43
N ARG A 156 -7.24 2.94 3.47
CA ARG A 156 -6.51 2.33 4.58
C ARG A 156 -7.02 0.91 4.73
N TYR A 157 -6.12 -0.06 4.87
CA TYR A 157 -6.50 -1.47 4.93
C TYR A 157 -5.63 -2.24 5.93
N SER A 158 -6.17 -3.33 6.48
CA SER A 158 -5.45 -4.17 7.43
C SER A 158 -4.75 -5.33 6.73
N ASP A 159 -3.42 -5.37 6.75
CA ASP A 159 -2.59 -6.50 6.33
C ASP A 159 -1.76 -7.02 7.51
N ARG A 160 -1.93 -8.31 7.86
CA ARG A 160 -1.17 -9.01 8.90
C ARG A 160 -1.06 -8.21 10.23
N GLY A 161 -2.16 -7.58 10.63
CA GLY A 161 -2.26 -6.80 11.87
C GLY A 161 -1.68 -5.38 11.80
N LYS A 162 -1.29 -4.91 10.61
CA LYS A 162 -0.86 -3.53 10.38
C LYS A 162 -1.87 -2.82 9.49
N THR A 163 -2.10 -1.54 9.77
CA THR A 163 -2.82 -0.65 8.86
C THR A 163 -1.83 -0.08 7.85
N LEU A 164 -2.11 -0.32 6.57
CA LEU A 164 -1.39 0.24 5.43
C LEU A 164 -2.29 1.25 4.72
N GLU A 165 -1.67 2.11 3.91
CA GLU A 165 -2.33 3.21 3.21
C GLU A 165 -1.98 3.15 1.73
N ALA A 166 -2.94 3.47 0.88
CA ALA A 166 -2.77 3.53 -0.57
C ALA A 166 -3.68 4.60 -1.18
N GLU A 167 -3.22 5.23 -2.24
CA GLU A 167 -4.02 6.15 -3.07
C GLU A 167 -4.49 5.41 -4.32
N LEU A 168 -5.78 5.48 -4.65
CA LEU A 168 -6.35 4.93 -5.88
C LEU A 168 -7.05 6.01 -6.69
N ARG A 169 -6.76 6.12 -7.98
CA ARG A 169 -7.47 6.97 -8.92
C ARG A 169 -8.38 6.10 -9.76
N LEU A 170 -9.69 6.24 -9.54
CA LEU A 170 -10.69 5.41 -10.22
C LEU A 170 -11.49 6.24 -11.21
N HIS A 171 -11.81 5.62 -12.33
CA HIS A 171 -12.74 6.11 -13.34
C HIS A 171 -13.78 5.03 -13.64
N LEU A 172 -15.04 5.40 -13.52
CA LEU A 172 -16.20 4.55 -13.67
C LEU A 172 -16.94 5.03 -14.91
N THR A 173 -17.15 4.12 -15.86
CA THR A 173 -17.84 4.40 -17.12
C THR A 173 -19.11 3.57 -17.18
N ASN A 174 -20.24 4.23 -17.43
CA ASN A 174 -21.53 3.56 -17.56
C ASN A 174 -21.48 2.50 -18.67
N ASP A 175 -21.89 1.27 -18.37
CA ASP A 175 -21.89 0.15 -19.30
C ASP A 175 -23.21 -0.01 -20.08
N GLY A 176 -24.20 0.83 -19.78
CA GLY A 176 -25.56 0.76 -20.32
C GLY A 176 -26.38 -0.43 -19.82
N CYS A 177 -25.81 -1.28 -18.96
CA CYS A 177 -26.31 -2.61 -18.61
C CYS A 177 -26.42 -2.85 -17.09
N GLY A 178 -26.61 -1.80 -16.30
CA GLY A 178 -26.95 -1.91 -14.87
C GLY A 178 -25.81 -1.55 -13.91
N GLY A 179 -24.73 -0.95 -14.42
CA GLY A 179 -23.61 -0.54 -13.60
C GLY A 179 -22.55 0.26 -14.34
N TYR A 180 -21.32 0.13 -13.86
CA TYR A 180 -20.15 0.79 -14.40
C TYR A 180 -18.99 -0.19 -14.52
N THR A 181 -18.24 -0.08 -15.62
CA THR A 181 -16.90 -0.64 -15.70
C THR A 181 -15.95 0.24 -14.91
N ILE A 182 -14.97 -0.38 -14.23
CA ILE A 182 -13.99 0.32 -13.41
C ILE A 182 -12.62 0.27 -14.10
N GLU A 183 -12.03 1.43 -14.29
CA GLU A 183 -10.64 1.61 -14.67
C GLU A 183 -9.93 2.44 -13.61
N GLY A 184 -8.60 2.36 -13.54
CA GLY A 184 -7.86 3.15 -12.58
C GLY A 184 -6.43 2.70 -12.36
N GLU A 185 -5.75 3.50 -11.55
CA GLU A 185 -4.36 3.31 -11.16
C GLU A 185 -4.25 3.53 -9.65
N GLY A 186 -3.39 2.76 -8.99
CA GLY A 186 -3.12 2.91 -7.57
C GLY A 186 -1.64 3.08 -7.30
N SER A 187 -1.32 3.64 -6.14
CA SER A 187 0.05 3.71 -5.64
C SER A 187 0.08 3.53 -4.13
N ASP A 188 1.00 2.70 -3.67
CA ASP A 188 1.28 2.51 -2.25
C ASP A 188 2.79 2.45 -1.97
N ALA A 189 3.17 1.98 -0.78
CA ALA A 189 4.57 1.86 -0.39
C ALA A 189 5.34 0.82 -1.22
N ASP A 190 4.65 -0.13 -1.86
CA ASP A 190 5.24 -1.28 -2.53
C ASP A 190 5.31 -1.09 -4.05
N GLY A 191 4.49 -0.21 -4.64
CA GLY A 191 4.64 0.24 -6.02
C GLY A 191 3.38 0.84 -6.64
N MET A 192 3.36 0.84 -7.97
CA MET A 192 2.18 1.26 -8.76
C MET A 192 1.33 0.04 -9.12
N THR A 193 0.02 0.18 -8.99
CA THR A 193 -0.99 -0.81 -9.41
C THR A 193 -1.85 -0.24 -10.54
N LYS A 194 -2.49 -1.12 -11.31
CA LYS A 194 -3.52 -0.76 -12.28
C LYS A 194 -4.72 -1.68 -12.13
N VAL A 195 -5.92 -1.12 -12.21
CA VAL A 195 -7.15 -1.90 -12.35
C VAL A 195 -7.15 -2.53 -13.73
N ILE A 196 -7.15 -3.86 -13.78
CA ILE A 196 -7.16 -4.64 -15.02
C ILE A 196 -8.55 -5.18 -15.38
N ASP A 197 -9.47 -5.16 -14.42
CA ASP A 197 -10.87 -5.51 -14.58
C ASP A 197 -11.68 -5.00 -13.38
N GLY A 198 -12.96 -4.74 -13.54
CA GLY A 198 -13.80 -4.33 -12.43
C GLY A 198 -15.18 -3.87 -12.84
N TYR A 199 -16.11 -3.99 -11.90
CA TYR A 199 -17.50 -3.64 -12.10
C TYR A 199 -18.16 -3.17 -10.81
N ILE A 200 -19.09 -2.23 -10.94
CA ILE A 200 -19.92 -1.74 -9.84
C ILE A 200 -21.36 -1.57 -10.32
N THR A 201 -22.33 -2.13 -9.62
CA THR A 201 -23.77 -1.94 -9.92
C THR A 201 -24.22 -0.54 -9.50
N TYR A 202 -25.35 -0.06 -10.05
CA TYR A 202 -25.98 1.19 -9.59
C TYR A 202 -26.37 1.17 -8.10
N SER A 203 -26.65 -0.02 -7.55
CA SER A 203 -26.90 -0.22 -6.13
C SER A 203 -25.63 -0.22 -5.26
N GLY A 204 -24.45 -0.09 -5.86
CA GLY A 204 -23.17 0.00 -5.17
C GLY A 204 -22.43 -1.31 -4.97
N ASN A 205 -22.97 -2.48 -5.34
CA ASN A 205 -22.22 -3.73 -5.24
C ASN A 205 -21.04 -3.70 -6.21
N ALA A 206 -19.82 -3.86 -5.69
CA ALA A 206 -18.62 -3.62 -6.47
C ALA A 206 -17.58 -4.74 -6.29
N TRP A 207 -16.82 -4.99 -7.35
CA TRP A 207 -15.53 -5.67 -7.28
C TRP A 207 -14.59 -5.09 -8.33
N TRP A 208 -13.29 -5.17 -8.07
CA TRP A 208 -12.27 -4.87 -9.07
C TRP A 208 -11.00 -5.68 -8.80
N LEU A 209 -10.23 -5.87 -9.86
CA LEU A 209 -9.00 -6.62 -9.87
C LEU A 209 -7.85 -5.68 -10.23
N GLU A 210 -6.92 -5.51 -9.30
CA GLU A 210 -5.70 -4.74 -9.49
C GLU A 210 -4.52 -5.66 -9.77
N GLN A 211 -3.55 -5.16 -10.52
CA GLN A 211 -2.26 -5.81 -10.70
C GLN A 211 -1.13 -4.81 -10.44
N THR A 212 -0.10 -5.23 -9.72
CA THR A 212 1.10 -4.44 -9.46
C THR A 212 2.04 -4.47 -10.67
N PHE A 213 2.44 -3.31 -11.17
CA PHE A 213 3.28 -3.16 -12.37
C PHE A 213 4.72 -2.73 -12.09
N SER A 214 4.97 -2.16 -10.90
CA SER A 214 6.30 -1.74 -10.48
C SER A 214 6.56 -2.10 -9.03
N GLY A 215 7.83 -2.06 -8.63
CA GLY A 215 8.24 -2.38 -7.26
C GLY A 215 8.46 -3.87 -7.00
N GLN A 216 8.56 -4.24 -5.72
CA GLN A 216 8.98 -5.59 -5.31
C GLN A 216 7.92 -6.65 -5.61
N ASP A 217 6.65 -6.27 -5.60
CA ASP A 217 5.51 -7.17 -5.78
C ASP A 217 4.95 -7.15 -7.21
N THR A 218 5.79 -6.82 -8.20
CA THR A 218 5.40 -6.81 -9.62
C THR A 218 4.74 -8.14 -10.02
N GLY A 219 3.55 -8.08 -10.58
CA GLY A 219 2.74 -9.24 -10.97
C GLY A 219 1.78 -9.76 -9.88
N LEU A 220 1.86 -9.25 -8.65
CA LEU A 220 0.85 -9.49 -7.62
C LEU A 220 -0.52 -8.98 -8.11
N LYS A 221 -1.56 -9.76 -7.86
CA LYS A 221 -2.94 -9.39 -8.15
C LYS A 221 -3.73 -9.25 -6.86
N VAL A 222 -4.63 -8.27 -6.80
CA VAL A 222 -5.49 -8.01 -5.65
C VAL A 222 -6.92 -7.90 -6.12
N LEU A 223 -7.79 -8.76 -5.59
CA LEU A 223 -9.23 -8.70 -5.78
C LEU A 223 -9.85 -7.94 -4.61
N SER A 224 -10.51 -6.83 -4.92
CA SER A 224 -11.28 -6.03 -3.98
C SER A 224 -12.76 -6.26 -4.25
N LYS A 225 -13.56 -6.43 -3.19
CA LYS A 225 -15.02 -6.67 -3.28
C LYS A 225 -15.75 -6.04 -2.11
N GLY A 226 -16.94 -5.49 -2.34
CA GLY A 226 -17.71 -4.82 -1.30
C GLY A 226 -18.87 -3.99 -1.84
N THR A 227 -19.20 -2.93 -1.12
CA THR A 227 -20.26 -1.98 -1.45
C THR A 227 -19.70 -0.57 -1.49
N PHE A 228 -20.06 0.17 -2.53
CA PHE A 228 -19.69 1.54 -2.77
C PHE A 228 -20.92 2.43 -2.59
N ASP A 229 -20.77 3.47 -1.78
CA ASP A 229 -21.79 4.48 -1.55
C ASP A 229 -21.47 5.71 -2.41
N PHE A 230 -22.21 5.88 -3.50
CA PHE A 230 -22.07 7.01 -4.41
C PHE A 230 -22.41 8.36 -3.78
N SER A 231 -23.20 8.38 -2.71
CA SER A 231 -23.61 9.63 -2.03
C SER A 231 -22.47 10.14 -1.16
N ASN A 232 -21.86 9.24 -0.39
CA ASN A 232 -20.75 9.56 0.50
C ASN A 232 -19.37 9.46 -0.17
N ASN A 233 -19.31 8.90 -1.39
CA ASN A 233 -18.08 8.57 -2.12
C ASN A 233 -17.16 7.66 -1.28
N THR A 234 -17.74 6.68 -0.60
CA THR A 234 -17.02 5.76 0.28
C THR A 234 -17.18 4.32 -0.17
N PHE A 235 -16.18 3.49 0.08
CA PHE A 235 -16.25 2.04 -0.14
C PHE A 235 -16.06 1.28 1.16
N SER A 236 -16.82 0.20 1.32
CA SER A 236 -16.67 -0.75 2.42
C SER A 236 -16.56 -2.16 1.86
N GLY A 237 -15.51 -2.89 2.24
CA GLY A 237 -15.29 -4.20 1.67
C GLY A 237 -14.05 -4.92 2.17
N THR A 238 -13.69 -5.96 1.42
CA THR A 238 -12.56 -6.84 1.67
C THR A 238 -11.64 -6.86 0.48
N TRP A 239 -10.37 -7.19 0.71
CA TRP A 239 -9.39 -7.46 -0.32
C TRP A 239 -8.80 -8.86 -0.12
N ARG A 240 -8.40 -9.49 -1.22
CA ARG A 240 -7.63 -10.74 -1.24
C ARG A 240 -6.55 -10.62 -2.30
N SER A 241 -5.33 -11.04 -1.99
CA SER A 241 -4.23 -11.10 -2.94
C SER A 241 -4.09 -12.49 -3.56
N SER A 242 -3.44 -12.58 -4.72
CA SER A 242 -3.05 -13.86 -5.34
C SER A 242 -1.95 -14.61 -4.56
N SER A 243 -1.36 -13.97 -3.55
CA SER A 243 -0.46 -14.57 -2.56
C SER A 243 -1.18 -15.11 -1.32
N LYS A 244 -2.52 -15.23 -1.37
CA LYS A 244 -3.42 -15.77 -0.33
C LYS A 244 -3.61 -14.89 0.92
N TYR A 245 -3.00 -13.71 0.97
CA TYR A 245 -3.31 -12.76 2.02
C TYR A 245 -4.66 -12.11 1.75
N GLN A 246 -5.37 -11.74 2.82
CA GLN A 246 -6.66 -11.08 2.72
C GLN A 246 -6.90 -10.23 3.96
N GLY A 247 -7.76 -9.23 3.82
CA GLY A 247 -8.08 -8.32 4.89
C GLY A 247 -9.32 -7.48 4.59
N ASN A 248 -9.58 -6.54 5.48
CA ASN A 248 -10.66 -5.57 5.35
C ASN A 248 -10.09 -4.19 5.06
N TYR A 249 -10.85 -3.40 4.31
CA TYR A 249 -10.64 -1.96 4.28
C TYR A 249 -11.09 -1.35 5.61
N VAL A 250 -10.24 -0.52 6.19
CA VAL A 250 -10.50 0.26 7.40
C VAL A 250 -11.20 1.58 7.02
N SER A 251 -10.75 2.21 5.93
CA SER A 251 -11.39 3.38 5.33
C SER A 251 -11.12 3.40 3.83
N PHE A 252 -12.05 3.93 3.05
CA PHE A 252 -11.88 4.20 1.63
C PHE A 252 -12.76 5.39 1.28
N VAL A 253 -12.13 6.57 1.10
CA VAL A 253 -12.84 7.86 1.02
C VAL A 253 -12.39 8.60 -0.23
N GLY A 254 -13.36 9.02 -1.04
CA GLY A 254 -13.16 9.77 -2.26
C GLY A 254 -12.88 11.27 -2.02
N ARG A 255 -11.96 11.81 -2.80
CA ARG A 255 -11.60 13.22 -2.95
C ARG A 255 -11.57 13.56 -4.44
N ASP A 256 -11.69 14.85 -4.75
CA ASP A 256 -11.65 15.37 -6.13
C ASP A 256 -12.64 14.68 -7.08
N ILE A 257 -13.84 14.39 -6.57
CA ILE A 257 -14.84 13.59 -7.28
C ILE A 257 -15.47 14.39 -8.42
N LYS A 258 -15.50 13.79 -9.61
CA LYS A 258 -16.14 14.32 -10.82
C LYS A 258 -17.24 13.36 -11.24
N LYS A 259 -18.42 13.90 -11.51
CA LYS A 259 -19.60 13.14 -11.94
C LYS A 259 -20.21 13.83 -13.16
N THR A 260 -20.59 13.07 -14.17
CA THR A 260 -21.37 13.56 -15.32
C THR A 260 -22.71 12.85 -15.33
N LEU A 261 -23.79 13.56 -15.67
CA LEU A 261 -25.15 12.99 -15.71
C LEU A 261 -25.47 12.48 -17.12
N ALA A 262 -26.25 11.42 -17.21
CA ALA A 262 -26.81 10.94 -18.47
C ALA A 262 -27.71 12.03 -19.07
N GLY A 263 -27.30 12.63 -20.20
CA GLY A 263 -28.02 13.74 -20.83
C GLY A 263 -27.17 14.95 -21.26
N GLY A 264 -25.85 14.93 -21.03
CA GLY A 264 -24.91 15.75 -21.80
C GLY A 264 -24.85 17.24 -21.47
N SER A 265 -25.30 17.66 -20.29
CA SER A 265 -24.81 18.92 -19.70
C SER A 265 -23.76 18.56 -18.67
N ASP A 266 -22.49 18.75 -19.03
CA ASP A 266 -21.35 18.77 -18.11
C ASP A 266 -21.55 19.93 -17.13
N VAL A 267 -22.46 19.75 -16.17
CA VAL A 267 -22.53 20.62 -15.02
C VAL A 267 -21.43 20.10 -14.11
N PRO A 268 -20.29 20.80 -13.97
CA PRO A 268 -19.34 20.45 -12.93
C PRO A 268 -20.13 20.53 -11.62
N VAL A 269 -20.41 19.37 -11.03
CA VAL A 269 -20.85 19.31 -9.65
C VAL A 269 -19.63 19.75 -8.87
N VAL A 270 -19.52 21.06 -8.63
CA VAL A 270 -18.70 21.60 -7.57
C VAL A 270 -19.34 21.00 -6.33
N GLN A 271 -18.80 19.86 -5.90
CA GLN A 271 -19.06 19.33 -4.59
C GLN A 271 -18.65 20.47 -3.68
N ALA A 272 -19.64 21.18 -3.14
CA ALA A 272 -19.42 22.20 -2.15
C ALA A 272 -18.55 21.50 -1.10
N GLU A 273 -17.28 21.88 -1.03
CA GLU A 273 -16.38 21.42 0.02
C GLU A 273 -17.18 21.62 1.30
N ALA A 274 -17.59 20.49 1.89
CA ALA A 274 -18.34 20.50 3.12
C ALA A 274 -17.46 21.28 4.10
N GLU A 275 -17.96 22.46 4.48
CA GLU A 275 -17.48 23.24 5.61
C GLU A 275 -15.96 23.16 5.77
N GLN A 276 -15.23 23.78 4.84
CA GLN A 276 -13.94 24.32 5.23
C GLN A 276 -14.27 25.29 6.36
N ASP A 277 -14.00 24.83 7.59
CA ASP A 277 -14.16 25.49 8.88
C ASP A 277 -13.84 26.98 8.71
N ILE A 278 -14.86 27.78 8.38
CA ILE A 278 -14.74 29.23 8.40
C ILE A 278 -14.47 29.46 9.88
N PRO A 279 -13.27 29.90 10.29
CA PRO A 279 -13.02 30.14 11.70
C PRO A 279 -14.13 31.08 12.13
N VAL A 280 -15.02 30.59 12.99
CA VAL A 280 -16.01 31.42 13.64
C VAL A 280 -15.18 32.41 14.42
N ALA A 281 -14.99 33.59 13.84
CA ALA A 281 -14.41 34.71 14.53
C ALA A 281 -15.42 35.02 15.64
N PHE A 282 -15.19 34.45 16.82
CA PHE A 282 -15.80 34.94 18.03
C PHE A 282 -15.33 36.39 18.14
N ALA A 283 -16.19 37.31 17.73
CA ALA A 283 -16.10 38.67 18.20
C ALA A 283 -16.15 38.57 19.71
N THR A 284 -14.97 38.66 20.33
CA THR A 284 -14.87 38.86 21.77
C THR A 284 -15.46 40.25 21.99
N GLU A 285 -16.75 40.31 22.31
CA GLU A 285 -17.34 41.53 22.83
C GLU A 285 -16.53 41.89 24.08
N GLU A 286 -15.83 43.02 24.03
CA GLU A 286 -15.22 43.59 25.22
C GLU A 286 -16.31 43.71 26.30
N PRO A 287 -16.02 43.28 27.55
CA PRO A 287 -16.99 43.38 28.63
C PRO A 287 -17.33 44.85 28.87
N VAL A 288 -18.51 45.26 28.44
CA VAL A 288 -19.07 46.57 28.80
C VAL A 288 -19.35 46.52 30.29
N MET A 289 -18.50 47.18 31.08
CA MET A 289 -18.65 47.33 32.52
C MET A 289 -20.05 47.90 32.81
N ALA A 290 -20.93 47.06 33.36
CA ALA A 290 -22.27 47.44 33.76
C ALA A 290 -22.19 48.57 34.79
N THR A 291 -22.51 49.79 34.37
CA THR A 291 -22.69 50.91 35.29
C THR A 291 -24.04 50.71 35.98
N SER A 292 -23.98 50.33 37.26
CA SER A 292 -25.14 50.23 38.15
C SER A 292 -25.78 51.60 38.33
N TYR A 293 -26.96 51.81 37.75
CA TYR A 293 -27.83 52.93 38.07
C TYR A 293 -28.84 52.48 39.13
N ALA A 294 -28.78 53.11 40.30
CA ALA A 294 -29.72 52.89 41.38
C ALA A 294 -31.13 53.35 40.98
N PRO A 295 -32.20 52.62 41.33
CA PRO A 295 -33.57 53.04 41.05
C PRO A 295 -33.94 54.28 41.89
N VAL A 296 -34.32 55.35 41.22
CA VAL A 296 -34.96 56.52 41.85
C VAL A 296 -36.43 56.16 42.08
N TYR A 297 -36.83 56.04 43.34
CA TYR A 297 -38.23 55.85 43.70
C TYR A 297 -38.94 57.20 43.79
N THR A 298 -39.92 57.42 42.92
CA THR A 298 -40.81 58.59 42.99
C THR A 298 -41.95 58.28 43.96
N GLN A 299 -41.95 58.92 45.13
CA GLN A 299 -43.01 58.80 46.12
C GLN A 299 -44.25 59.60 45.66
N ALA A 300 -45.37 58.91 45.43
CA ALA A 300 -46.64 59.53 45.10
C ALA A 300 -47.22 60.27 46.34
N SER A 301 -47.45 61.57 46.20
CA SER A 301 -48.14 62.38 47.20
C SER A 301 -49.63 62.04 47.21
N ALA A 302 -50.18 61.75 48.38
CA ALA A 302 -51.61 61.50 48.57
C ALA A 302 -52.44 62.78 48.31
N PRO A 303 -53.66 62.64 47.76
CA PRO A 303 -54.57 63.77 47.58
C PRO A 303 -55.18 64.24 48.92
N PRO A 304 -55.50 65.53 49.07
CA PRO A 304 -56.15 66.06 50.27
C PRO A 304 -57.60 65.55 50.38
N ALA A 305 -57.97 65.17 51.60
CA ALA A 305 -59.31 64.75 51.99
C ALA A 305 -60.29 65.95 51.99
N PRO A 306 -61.61 65.71 51.82
CA PRO A 306 -62.63 66.76 51.61
C PRO A 306 -62.85 67.69 52.80
#